data_AF-A0AAQ2G6T6-F1
#
_entry.id   AF-A0AAQ2G6T6-F1
#
_cell.length_a   1.000
_cell.length_b   1.000
_cell.length_c   1.000
_cell.angle_alpha   90.00
_cell.angle_beta   90.00
_cell.angle_gamma   90.00
#
_symmetry.space_group_name_H-M   'P 1'
#
loop_
_entity.id
_entity.type
_entity.pdbx_description
1 polymer ?
#
loop_
_entity_poly.entity_id
_entity_poly.type
_entity_poly.pdbx_seq_one_letter_code
_entity_poly.pdbx_strand_id
1 'polypeptide(L)'
;MLSASRLHGDDTTVPVLAKGKTDTGRLWTYVRDDRPFGGADPPAAVFYYSRDRRGEHPAAHLAGWSGILQGDAYGGYGDLYTTGRQPAPVLEASCWAHSRRKVFELADIEAAARKKARGEKPNLVYPLAVKP
;
A
#
# COMPACT_ATOMS: atom_id res chain seq x y z
N MET A 1 -10.76 4.56 15.30
CA MET A 1 -10.42 3.80 14.07
C MET A 1 -11.31 2.59 13.88
N LEU A 2 -11.46 1.74 14.90
CA LEU A 2 -12.19 0.46 14.80
C LEU A 2 -13.71 0.58 14.52
N SER A 3 -14.28 1.79 14.53
CA SER A 3 -15.66 2.07 14.11
C SER A 3 -15.81 2.44 12.63
N ALA A 4 -14.69 2.53 11.88
CA ALA A 4 -14.71 2.90 10.47
C ALA A 4 -15.27 1.77 9.60
N SER A 5 -16.19 2.08 8.69
CA SER A 5 -16.66 1.12 7.69
C SER A 5 -15.63 0.86 6.59
N ARG A 6 -14.70 1.81 6.36
CA ARG A 6 -13.64 1.73 5.37
C ARG A 6 -12.33 2.25 5.94
N LEU A 7 -11.24 1.55 5.63
CA LEU A 7 -9.88 2.00 5.85
C LEU A 7 -9.11 1.97 4.53
N HIS A 8 -8.30 2.99 4.29
CA HIS A 8 -7.27 2.97 3.25
C HIS A 8 -5.99 2.43 3.85
N GLY A 9 -5.47 1.33 3.31
CA GLY A 9 -4.23 0.69 3.76
C GLY A 9 -3.08 0.92 2.78
N ASP A 10 -1.91 1.23 3.31
CA ASP A 10 -0.65 1.29 2.56
C ASP A 10 0.53 0.91 3.47
N ASP A 11 1.65 0.49 2.88
CA ASP A 11 2.92 0.40 3.58
C ASP A 11 4.01 1.15 2.82
N THR A 12 4.81 1.91 3.54
CA THR A 12 5.95 2.63 2.98
C THR A 12 7.24 2.07 3.58
N THR A 13 8.23 1.82 2.72
CA THR A 13 9.56 1.42 3.15
C THR A 13 10.23 2.56 3.91
N VAL A 14 10.84 2.26 5.06
CA VAL A 14 11.60 3.24 5.84
C VAL A 14 13.02 2.72 6.11
N PRO A 15 14.05 3.59 6.05
CA PRO A 15 15.40 3.20 6.46
C PRO A 15 15.45 3.05 7.98
N VAL A 16 15.96 1.93 8.46
CA VAL A 16 16.07 1.60 9.88
C VAL A 16 17.53 1.41 10.24
N LEU A 17 17.98 2.13 11.27
CA LEU A 17 19.34 1.96 11.80
C LEU A 17 19.51 0.55 12.39
N ALA A 18 20.57 -0.13 11.97
CA ALA A 18 21.01 -1.39 12.52
C ALA A 18 22.53 -1.36 12.76
N LYS A 19 23.05 -2.35 13.50
CA LYS A 19 24.47 -2.38 13.84
C LYS A 19 25.32 -2.47 12.56
N GLY A 20 26.02 -1.39 12.22
CA GLY A 20 26.91 -1.29 11.06
C GLY A 20 26.22 -1.26 9.69
N LYS A 21 24.89 -1.12 9.62
CA LYS A 21 24.14 -1.11 8.35
C LYS A 21 22.78 -0.40 8.49
N THR A 22 22.12 -0.20 7.35
CA THR A 22 20.73 0.25 7.28
C THR A 22 19.88 -0.91 6.77
N ASP A 23 18.86 -1.28 7.55
CA ASP A 23 17.84 -2.24 7.11
C ASP A 23 16.64 -1.48 6.50
N THR A 24 15.81 -2.19 5.72
CA THR A 24 14.55 -1.65 5.22
C THR A 24 13.38 -2.14 6.09
N GLY A 25 12.83 -1.25 6.91
CA GLY A 25 11.59 -1.50 7.65
C GLY A 25 10.35 -1.12 6.84
N ARG A 26 9.19 -1.20 7.49
CA ARG A 26 7.89 -0.77 6.98
C ARG A 26 7.18 0.13 7.97
N LEU A 27 6.57 1.19 7.44
CA LEU A 27 5.58 1.99 8.12
C LEU A 27 4.23 1.70 7.47
N TRP A 28 3.38 0.97 8.18
CA TRP A 28 2.01 0.69 7.78
C TRP A 28 1.15 1.88 8.14
N THR A 29 0.34 2.34 7.18
CA THR A 29 -0.59 3.44 7.39
C THR A 29 -1.99 2.94 7.12
N TYR A 30 -2.87 3.13 8.10
CA TYR A 30 -4.29 2.96 7.92
C TYR A 30 -4.96 4.32 8.06
N VAL A 31 -5.75 4.72 7.08
CA VAL A 31 -6.45 6.01 7.07
C VAL A 31 -7.95 5.78 7.08
N ARG A 32 -8.63 6.37 8.05
CA ARG A 32 -10.07 6.61 7.98
C ARG A 32 -10.26 8.00 7.42
N ASP A 33 -10.62 8.11 6.14
CA ASP A 33 -11.09 9.35 5.54
C ASP A 33 -12.07 9.03 4.43
N ASP A 34 -13.35 8.92 4.81
CA ASP A 34 -14.41 8.52 3.89
C ASP A 34 -15.17 9.73 3.32
N ARG A 35 -14.66 10.95 3.51
CA ARG A 35 -15.27 12.18 2.99
C ARG A 35 -15.48 12.15 1.46
N PRO A 36 -14.57 11.61 0.63
CA PRO A 36 -14.80 11.47 -0.80
C PRO A 36 -15.99 10.57 -1.17
N PHE A 37 -16.50 9.79 -0.21
CA PHE A 37 -17.63 8.89 -0.34
C PHE A 37 -18.83 9.30 0.52
N GLY A 38 -18.84 10.54 1.03
CA GLY A 38 -19.94 11.09 1.82
C GLY A 38 -19.91 10.73 3.31
N GLY A 39 -18.81 10.15 3.81
CA GLY A 39 -18.64 9.87 5.24
C GLY A 39 -18.51 11.15 6.08
N ALA A 40 -19.19 11.17 7.24
CA ALA A 40 -19.20 12.30 8.17
C ALA A 40 -18.14 12.19 9.28
N ASP A 41 -17.50 11.03 9.41
CA ASP A 41 -16.46 10.79 10.41
C ASP A 41 -15.23 11.69 10.18
N PRO A 42 -14.64 12.27 11.24
CA PRO A 42 -13.43 13.07 11.08
C PRO A 42 -12.26 12.21 10.60
N PRO A 43 -11.39 12.74 9.72
CA PRO A 43 -10.26 12.00 9.21
C PRO A 43 -9.30 11.60 10.33
N ALA A 44 -8.75 10.40 10.25
CA ALA A 44 -7.76 9.90 11.20
C ALA A 44 -6.76 8.96 10.51
N ALA A 45 -5.52 8.97 10.95
CA ALA A 45 -4.49 8.03 10.50
C ALA A 45 -3.86 7.32 11.70
N VAL A 46 -3.58 6.03 11.54
CA VAL A 46 -2.80 5.25 12.50
C VAL A 46 -1.61 4.64 11.77
N PHE A 47 -0.48 4.66 12.45
CA PHE A 47 0.78 4.16 11.93
C PHE A 47 1.28 3.01 12.79
N TYR A 48 1.75 1.95 12.14
CA TYR A 48 2.46 0.85 12.78
C TYR A 48 3.80 0.65 12.11
N TYR A 49 4.78 0.19 12.89
CA TYR A 49 6.11 -0.11 12.40
C TYR A 49 6.38 -1.61 12.45
N SER A 50 7.05 -2.14 11.42
CA SER A 50 7.64 -3.48 11.44
C SER A 50 9.01 -3.50 10.74
N ARG A 51 9.84 -4.50 11.08
CA ARG A 51 11.16 -4.70 10.44
C ARG A 51 11.08 -5.39 9.08
N ASP A 52 9.95 -6.00 8.76
CA ASP A 52 9.71 -6.70 7.50
C ASP A 52 8.30 -6.42 6.98
N ARG A 53 7.97 -6.98 5.81
CA ARG A 53 6.67 -6.86 5.16
C ARG A 53 5.96 -8.21 5.13
N ARG A 54 5.82 -8.88 6.28
CA ARG A 54 5.05 -10.13 6.39
C ARG A 54 3.57 -9.85 6.67
N GLY A 55 2.69 -10.75 6.22
CA GLY A 55 1.23 -10.62 6.38
C GLY A 55 0.74 -10.70 7.83
N GLU A 56 1.55 -11.22 8.75
CA GLU A 56 1.21 -11.24 10.17
C GLU A 56 1.03 -9.84 10.77
N HIS A 57 1.71 -8.82 10.22
CA HIS A 57 1.59 -7.45 10.68
C HIS A 57 0.20 -6.88 10.42
N PRO A 58 -0.31 -6.80 9.17
CA PRO A 58 -1.67 -6.34 8.94
C PRO A 58 -2.72 -7.23 9.59
N ALA A 59 -2.49 -8.54 9.70
CA ALA A 59 -3.38 -9.44 10.45
C ALA A 59 -3.50 -9.03 11.93
N ALA A 60 -2.38 -8.73 12.60
CA ALA A 60 -2.36 -8.28 13.98
C ALA A 60 -2.93 -6.86 14.15
N HIS A 61 -2.52 -5.90 13.30
CA HIS A 61 -2.97 -4.51 13.38
C HIS A 61 -4.49 -4.37 13.29
N LEU A 62 -5.12 -5.21 12.44
CA LEU A 62 -6.54 -5.15 12.14
C LEU A 62 -7.35 -6.24 12.85
N ALA A 63 -6.76 -7.02 13.77
CA ALA A 63 -7.38 -8.18 14.40
C ALA A 63 -8.80 -7.91 14.97
N GLY A 64 -9.02 -6.72 15.53
CA GLY A 64 -10.32 -6.30 16.09
C GLY A 64 -11.25 -5.57 15.13
N TRP A 65 -10.94 -5.51 13.83
CA TRP A 65 -11.66 -4.72 12.84
C TRP A 65 -12.13 -5.59 11.66
N SER A 66 -13.31 -5.27 11.14
CA SER A 66 -13.80 -5.73 9.85
C SER A 66 -14.52 -4.58 9.15
N GLY A 67 -14.48 -4.57 7.82
CA GLY A 67 -14.98 -3.50 6.97
C GLY A 67 -14.33 -3.60 5.59
N ILE A 68 -14.33 -2.50 4.84
CA ILE A 68 -13.69 -2.41 3.53
C ILE A 68 -12.23 -1.95 3.70
N LEU A 69 -11.26 -2.79 3.34
CA LEU A 69 -9.86 -2.39 3.23
C LEU A 69 -9.58 -2.00 1.78
N GLN A 70 -9.43 -0.71 1.54
CA GLN A 70 -9.00 -0.19 0.26
C GLN A 70 -7.47 -0.07 0.21
N GLY A 71 -6.81 -0.94 -0.55
CA GLY A 71 -5.35 -1.03 -0.57
C GLY A 71 -4.78 -1.37 -1.94
N ASP A 72 -3.46 -1.55 -2.00
CA ASP A 72 -2.82 -2.19 -3.13
C ASP A 72 -3.11 -3.71 -3.15
N ALA A 73 -2.76 -4.38 -4.24
CA ALA A 73 -2.92 -5.84 -4.38
C ALA A 73 -1.80 -6.61 -3.64
N TYR A 74 -1.42 -6.18 -2.43
CA TYR A 74 -0.38 -6.84 -1.65
C TYR A 74 -0.88 -8.17 -1.09
N GLY A 75 -0.21 -9.26 -1.48
CA GLY A 75 -0.60 -10.62 -1.09
C GLY A 75 -0.57 -10.89 0.42
N GLY A 76 0.15 -10.09 1.22
CA GLY A 76 0.14 -10.27 2.68
C GLY A 76 -1.15 -9.84 3.38
N TYR A 77 -2.12 -9.27 2.65
CA TYR A 77 -3.46 -9.05 3.19
C TYR A 77 -4.35 -10.31 3.16
N GLY A 78 -3.93 -11.41 2.53
CA GLY A 78 -4.78 -12.59 2.30
C GLY A 78 -5.49 -13.12 3.55
N ASP A 79 -4.80 -13.16 4.69
CA ASP A 79 -5.37 -13.64 5.96
C ASP A 79 -6.57 -12.80 6.42
N LEU A 80 -6.59 -11.50 6.09
CA LEU A 80 -7.69 -10.59 6.42
C LEU A 80 -9.00 -10.97 5.72
N TYR A 81 -8.92 -11.59 4.54
CA TYR A 81 -10.07 -11.87 3.69
C TYR A 81 -10.67 -13.26 3.94
N THR A 82 -10.06 -14.05 4.84
CA THR A 82 -10.48 -15.42 5.13
C THR A 82 -11.87 -15.47 5.77
N THR A 83 -12.74 -16.36 5.28
CA THR A 83 -14.16 -16.45 5.68
C THR A 83 -14.39 -16.74 7.17
N GLY A 84 -13.44 -17.41 7.83
CA GLY A 84 -13.51 -17.76 9.26
C GLY A 84 -12.94 -16.69 10.20
N ARG A 85 -12.45 -15.56 9.67
CA ARG A 85 -11.83 -14.50 10.46
C ARG A 85 -12.82 -13.83 11.42
N GLN A 86 -12.37 -13.56 12.64
CA GLN A 86 -13.09 -12.75 13.62
C GLN A 86 -12.61 -11.29 13.59
N PRO A 87 -13.48 -10.29 13.84
CA PRO A 87 -14.93 -10.41 14.08
C PRO A 87 -15.73 -10.77 12.82
N ALA A 88 -15.17 -10.52 11.64
CA ALA A 88 -15.64 -10.96 10.34
C ALA A 88 -14.49 -10.86 9.32
N PRO A 89 -14.62 -11.47 8.13
CA PRO A 89 -13.70 -11.23 7.02
C PRO A 89 -13.65 -9.74 6.66
N VAL A 90 -12.48 -9.26 6.28
CA VAL A 90 -12.31 -7.94 5.67
C VAL A 90 -12.72 -8.04 4.20
N LEU A 91 -13.41 -7.03 3.70
CA LEU A 91 -13.76 -6.91 2.30
C LEU A 91 -12.64 -6.14 1.57
N GLU A 92 -12.06 -6.74 0.56
CA GLU A 92 -11.03 -6.11 -0.26
C GLU A 92 -11.64 -5.09 -1.22
N ALA A 93 -10.99 -3.93 -1.35
CA ALA A 93 -11.23 -2.99 -2.43
C ALA A 93 -9.90 -2.54 -3.05
N SER A 94 -9.72 -2.73 -4.36
CA SER A 94 -8.50 -2.28 -5.04
C SER A 94 -8.42 -0.75 -5.11
N CYS A 95 -7.28 -0.19 -4.75
CA CYS A 95 -7.05 1.25 -4.81
C CYS A 95 -6.64 1.72 -6.21
N TRP A 96 -7.47 2.56 -6.84
CA TRP A 96 -7.21 3.13 -8.17
C TRP A 96 -5.94 3.98 -8.24
N ALA A 97 -5.53 4.63 -7.16
CA ALA A 97 -4.29 5.41 -7.13
C ALA A 97 -3.05 4.52 -7.28
N HIS A 98 -3.04 3.35 -6.60
CA HIS A 98 -1.98 2.35 -6.75
C HIS A 98 -2.00 1.73 -8.14
N SER A 99 -3.17 1.36 -8.66
CA SER A 99 -3.31 0.82 -10.03
C SER A 99 -2.83 1.80 -11.09
N ARG A 100 -3.20 3.08 -10.98
CA ARG A 100 -2.78 4.14 -11.90
C ARG A 100 -1.26 4.24 -12.00
N ARG A 101 -0.54 4.12 -10.88
CA ARG A 101 0.94 4.21 -10.88
C ARG A 101 1.58 3.22 -11.85
N LYS A 102 1.12 1.97 -11.89
CA LYS A 102 1.64 0.94 -12.80
C LYS A 102 1.36 1.21 -14.27
N VAL A 103 0.20 1.79 -14.59
CA VAL A 103 -0.12 2.21 -15.95
C VAL A 103 0.84 3.31 -16.43
N PHE A 104 1.13 4.28 -15.57
CA PHE A 104 2.07 5.36 -15.91
C PHE A 104 3.52 4.86 -15.99
N GLU A 105 3.94 3.95 -15.12
CA GLU A 105 5.25 3.28 -15.23
C GLU A 105 5.42 2.61 -16.61
N LEU A 106 4.41 1.87 -17.08
CA LEU A 106 4.44 1.24 -18.40
C LEU A 106 4.49 2.26 -19.55
N ALA A 107 3.74 3.36 -19.44
CA ALA A 107 3.78 4.44 -20.41
C ALA A 107 5.17 5.11 -20.48
N ASP A 108 5.80 5.33 -19.32
CA ASP A 108 7.16 5.88 -19.23
C ASP A 108 8.20 4.93 -19.82
N ILE A 109 8.09 3.63 -19.55
CA ILE A 109 8.98 2.59 -20.12
C ILE A 109 8.89 2.59 -21.65
N GLU A 110 7.67 2.58 -22.18
CA GLU A 110 7.43 2.62 -23.62
C GLU A 110 8.00 3.89 -24.26
N ALA A 111 7.77 5.05 -23.63
CA ALA A 111 8.33 6.33 -24.09
C ALA A 111 9.86 6.33 -24.07
N ALA A 112 10.48 5.79 -23.02
CA ALA A 112 11.92 5.66 -22.90
C ALA A 112 12.51 4.72 -23.96
N ALA A 113 11.86 3.59 -24.24
CA ALA A 113 12.25 2.65 -25.27
C ALA A 113 12.22 3.29 -26.68
N ARG A 114 11.15 4.03 -27.00
CA ARG A 114 11.03 4.77 -28.27
C ARG A 114 12.12 5.82 -28.46
N LYS A 115 12.47 6.57 -27.42
CA LYS A 115 13.58 7.53 -27.46
C LYS A 115 14.91 6.85 -27.72
N LYS A 116 15.18 5.76 -27.00
CA LYS A 116 16.39 4.96 -27.18
C LYS A 116 16.52 4.44 -28.62
N ALA A 117 15.43 3.97 -29.22
CA ALA A 117 15.42 3.50 -30.61
C ALA A 117 15.76 4.61 -31.63
N ARG A 118 15.52 5.89 -31.30
CA ARG A 118 15.88 7.05 -32.11
C ARG A 118 17.28 7.62 -31.81
N GLY A 119 18.05 7.00 -30.91
CA GLY A 119 19.35 7.51 -30.46
C GLY A 119 19.25 8.70 -29.49
N GLU A 120 18.06 8.98 -28.96
CA GLU A 120 17.82 10.05 -27.99
C GLU A 120 18.06 9.56 -26.56
N LYS A 121 18.35 10.49 -25.64
CA LYS A 121 18.44 10.18 -24.20
C LYS A 121 17.06 9.74 -23.66
N PRO A 122 16.95 8.56 -23.02
CA PRO A 122 15.68 8.08 -22.46
C PRO A 122 15.19 8.96 -21.30
N ASN A 123 13.87 9.01 -21.10
CA ASN A 123 13.27 9.64 -19.93
C ASN A 123 13.51 8.81 -18.66
N LEU A 124 13.44 9.47 -17.51
CA LEU A 124 13.32 8.78 -16.22
C LEU A 124 11.93 8.12 -16.13
N VAL A 125 11.90 6.87 -15.67
CA VAL A 125 10.65 6.16 -15.34
C VAL A 125 10.32 6.44 -13.88
N TYR A 126 9.11 6.92 -13.61
CA TYR A 126 8.67 7.20 -12.24
C TYR A 126 7.65 6.17 -11.72
N PRO A 127 7.72 5.81 -10.42
CA PRO A 127 8.71 6.27 -9.44
C PRO A 127 10.11 5.68 -9.69
N LEU A 128 11.16 6.36 -9.19
CA LEU A 128 12.58 5.99 -9.34
C LEU A 128 12.99 4.64 -8.70
N ALA A 129 12.03 3.78 -8.36
CA ALA A 129 12.23 2.56 -7.59
C ALA A 129 11.71 1.35 -8.36
N VAL A 130 12.56 0.76 -9.22
CA VAL A 130 13.02 -0.64 -9.08
C VAL A 130 14.41 -0.70 -9.74
N LYS A 131 15.49 -0.73 -8.94
CA LYS A 131 16.73 -1.35 -9.44
C LYS A 131 16.43 -2.86 -9.57
N PRO A 132 16.78 -3.50 -10.70
CA PRO A 132 16.55 -4.93 -10.90
C PRO A 132 17.21 -5.77 -9.81
#